data_AF-A0A6N9R398-F1
#
_entry.id   AF-A0A6N9R398-F1
#
_cell.length_a   1.000
_cell.length_b   1.000
_cell.length_c   1.000
_cell.angle_alpha   90.00
_cell.angle_beta   90.00
_cell.angle_gamma   90.00
#
_symmetry.space_group_name_H-M   'P 1'
#
loop_
_entity.id
_entity.type
_entity.pdbx_description
1 polymer ?
#
loop_
_entity_poly.entity_id
_entity_poly.type
_entity_poly.pdbx_seq_one_letter_code
_entity_poly.pdbx_strand_id
1 'polypeptide(L)'
;MPGLSTADHRASPPRVEIPRQYNAAHDLIERNLRAGRAAKAAFVDDAGAHTYGELAERVNRCANALVDLGIEREQRVLLCLLDTIDFPTAFLGAIKAGIVPVAANTLLTTTDYDYMLRDSRARALIVSAQLLPTLAPLFLRLPDLKHVIVSAAPGADAPAAPRAQFSFAKLLAKGGTSFDAAPTCC
;
A
#
# COMPACT_ATOMS: atom_id res chain seq x y z
N MET A 1 -9.20 -5.74 17.68
CA MET A 1 -9.13 -4.53 16.83
C MET A 1 -8.09 -3.59 17.42
N PRO A 2 -7.09 -3.14 16.65
CA PRO A 2 -6.12 -2.15 17.12
C PRO A 2 -6.80 -0.88 17.66
N GLY A 3 -6.19 -0.25 18.67
CA GLY A 3 -6.67 1.01 19.22
C GLY A 3 -6.23 2.22 18.38
N LEU A 4 -6.74 3.40 18.75
CA LEU A 4 -6.31 4.70 18.19
C LEU A 4 -5.38 5.40 19.18
N SER A 5 -4.35 6.09 18.69
CA SER A 5 -3.50 6.93 19.52
C SER A 5 -4.24 8.17 20.03
N THR A 6 -3.73 8.80 21.08
CA THR A 6 -4.19 10.12 21.53
C THR A 6 -2.99 11.05 21.65
N ALA A 7 -3.21 12.35 21.48
CA ALA A 7 -2.19 13.37 21.66
C ALA A 7 -2.78 14.52 22.48
N ASP A 8 -2.19 14.76 23.66
CA ASP A 8 -2.48 15.95 24.46
C ASP A 8 -1.51 17.08 24.08
N HIS A 9 -2.05 18.04 23.34
CA HIS A 9 -1.32 19.23 22.89
C HIS A 9 -1.30 20.37 23.93
N ARG A 10 -1.86 20.16 25.13
CA ARG A 10 -1.82 21.17 26.22
C ARG A 10 -0.47 21.18 26.95
N ALA A 11 0.33 20.13 26.81
CA ALA A 11 1.69 20.01 27.37
C ALA A 11 2.78 20.24 26.30
N SER A 12 3.98 20.63 26.74
CA SER A 12 5.16 20.78 25.87
C SER A 12 6.35 19.94 26.41
N PRO A 13 6.83 18.91 25.67
CA PRO A 13 6.29 18.43 24.39
C PRO A 13 4.90 17.77 24.55
N PRO A 14 4.12 17.63 23.46
CA PRO A 14 2.83 16.94 23.49
C PRO A 14 2.96 15.53 24.06
N ARG A 15 2.02 15.13 24.92
CA ARG A 15 1.99 13.76 25.43
C ARG A 15 1.22 12.89 24.45
N VAL A 16 1.89 11.89 23.89
CA VAL A 16 1.30 10.95 22.93
C VAL A 16 1.17 9.59 23.59
N GLU A 17 -0.05 9.05 23.60
CA GLU A 17 -0.32 7.70 24.07
C GLU A 17 -0.60 6.79 22.86
N ILE A 18 0.18 5.72 22.74
CA ILE A 18 0.02 4.72 21.70
C ILE A 18 -0.46 3.43 22.38
N PRO A 19 -1.66 2.91 22.03
CA PRO A 19 -2.14 1.66 22.57
C PRO A 19 -1.18 0.51 22.28
N ARG A 20 -1.14 -0.50 23.17
CA ARG A 20 -0.29 -1.68 22.97
C ARG A 20 -0.61 -2.41 21.66
N GLN A 21 -1.90 -2.64 21.39
CA GLN A 21 -2.35 -3.13 20.08
C GLN A 21 -2.59 -1.93 19.17
N TYR A 22 -1.68 -1.72 18.22
CA TYR A 22 -1.69 -0.56 17.33
C TYR A 22 -1.50 -0.96 15.87
N ASN A 23 -2.07 -0.17 14.98
CA ASN A 23 -1.81 -0.20 13.55
C ASN A 23 -1.92 1.24 13.00
N ALA A 24 -0.84 1.76 12.42
CA ALA A 24 -0.79 3.16 11.99
C ALA A 24 -1.79 3.48 10.87
N ALA A 25 -1.99 2.57 9.91
CA ALA A 25 -2.95 2.76 8.84
C ALA A 25 -4.40 2.71 9.37
N HIS A 26 -4.68 1.83 10.34
CA HIS A 26 -5.97 1.84 11.03
C HIS A 26 -6.20 3.17 11.72
N ASP A 27 -5.26 3.64 12.54
CA ASP A 27 -5.42 4.89 13.29
C ASP A 27 -5.66 6.10 12.36
N LEU A 28 -4.79 6.25 11.35
CA LEU A 28 -4.87 7.37 10.42
C LEU A 28 -6.25 7.44 9.72
N ILE A 29 -6.78 6.29 9.28
CA ILE A 29 -8.05 6.24 8.56
C ILE A 29 -9.23 6.34 9.53
N GLU A 30 -9.27 5.46 10.54
CA GLU A 30 -10.40 5.29 11.45
C GLU A 30 -10.67 6.57 12.25
N ARG A 31 -9.63 7.31 12.65
CA ARG A 31 -9.77 8.64 13.29
C ARG A 31 -10.59 9.62 12.45
N ASN A 32 -10.40 9.62 11.14
CA ASN A 32 -11.11 10.51 10.24
C ASN A 32 -12.56 10.06 10.07
N LEU A 33 -12.79 8.75 9.94
CA LEU A 33 -14.13 8.18 9.82
C LEU A 33 -14.96 8.43 11.09
N ARG A 34 -14.41 8.16 12.28
CA ARG A 34 -15.09 8.40 13.57
C ARG A 34 -15.38 9.88 13.84
N ALA A 35 -14.58 10.78 13.27
CA ALA A 35 -14.80 12.22 13.34
C ALA A 35 -15.85 12.72 12.31
N GLY A 36 -16.55 11.82 11.60
CA GLY A 36 -17.57 12.18 10.61
C GLY A 36 -17.00 12.77 9.32
N ARG A 37 -15.70 12.62 9.05
CA ARG A 37 -15.02 13.22 7.89
C ARG A 37 -14.96 12.31 6.67
N ALA A 38 -15.82 11.28 6.61
CA ALA A 38 -15.82 10.32 5.50
C ALA A 38 -15.98 11.01 4.12
N ALA A 39 -16.84 12.02 4.01
CA ALA A 39 -17.05 12.78 2.77
C ALA A 39 -16.01 13.88 2.50
N LYS A 40 -15.06 14.12 3.43
CA LYS A 40 -14.02 15.13 3.24
C LYS A 40 -12.94 14.58 2.30
N ALA A 41 -12.48 15.41 1.37
CA ALA A 41 -11.32 15.10 0.54
C ALA A 41 -10.09 14.76 1.40
N ALA A 42 -9.49 13.61 1.09
CA ALA A 42 -8.29 13.07 1.73
C ALA A 42 -7.06 13.13 0.81
N PHE A 43 -7.28 12.99 -0.50
CA PHE A 43 -6.24 13.00 -1.52
C PHE A 43 -6.78 13.61 -2.81
N VAL A 44 -5.94 14.32 -3.56
CA VAL A 44 -6.31 14.92 -4.86
C VAL A 44 -5.17 14.64 -5.84
N ASP A 45 -5.50 14.05 -6.98
CA ASP A 45 -4.57 13.84 -8.10
C ASP A 45 -5.26 14.19 -9.44
N ASP A 46 -4.63 13.81 -10.55
CA ASP A 46 -5.14 14.06 -11.90
C ASP A 46 -6.49 13.36 -12.20
N ALA A 47 -6.86 12.32 -11.43
CA ALA A 47 -8.16 11.66 -11.54
C ALA A 47 -9.25 12.36 -10.70
N GLY A 48 -8.86 13.31 -9.85
CA GLY A 48 -9.76 14.15 -9.08
C GLY A 48 -9.58 14.02 -7.56
N ALA A 49 -10.61 14.43 -6.83
CA ALA A 49 -10.61 14.36 -5.37
C ALA A 49 -11.14 13.02 -4.88
N HIS A 50 -10.38 12.39 -3.97
CA HIS A 50 -10.75 11.18 -3.26
C HIS A 50 -11.00 11.49 -1.79
N THR A 51 -12.16 11.08 -1.29
CA THR A 51 -12.60 11.28 0.08
C THR A 51 -11.97 10.27 1.05
N TYR A 52 -12.03 10.54 2.36
CA TYR A 52 -11.60 9.58 3.38
C TYR A 52 -12.37 8.26 3.31
N GLY A 53 -13.66 8.29 2.98
CA GLY A 53 -14.48 7.08 2.82
C GLY A 53 -14.00 6.22 1.66
N GLU A 54 -13.76 6.83 0.50
CA GLU A 54 -13.24 6.14 -0.68
C GLU A 54 -11.83 5.59 -0.43
N LEU A 55 -10.94 6.39 0.18
CA LEU A 55 -9.61 5.93 0.54
C LEU A 55 -9.66 4.76 1.53
N ALA A 56 -10.55 4.82 2.54
CA ALA A 56 -10.72 3.73 3.50
C ALA A 56 -11.14 2.42 2.83
N GLU A 57 -12.11 2.48 1.92
CA GLU A 57 -12.57 1.32 1.17
C GLU A 57 -11.44 0.77 0.29
N ARG A 58 -10.74 1.62 -0.45
CA ARG A 58 -9.60 1.22 -1.30
C ARG A 58 -8.49 0.55 -0.48
N VAL A 59 -8.17 1.10 0.69
CA VAL A 59 -7.16 0.52 1.60
C VAL A 59 -7.59 -0.86 2.10
N ASN A 60 -8.87 -1.05 2.46
CA ASN A 60 -9.38 -2.36 2.86
C ASN A 60 -9.33 -3.38 1.71
N ARG A 61 -9.71 -2.95 0.51
CA ARG A 61 -9.64 -3.79 -0.70
C ARG A 61 -8.20 -4.20 -1.00
N CYS A 62 -7.25 -3.27 -0.86
CA CYS A 62 -5.83 -3.55 -1.04
C CYS A 62 -5.32 -4.55 0.00
N ALA A 63 -5.65 -4.35 1.28
CA ALA A 63 -5.25 -5.25 2.36
C ALA A 63 -5.76 -6.68 2.11
N ASN A 64 -7.05 -6.84 1.77
CA ASN A 64 -7.63 -8.14 1.38
C ASN A 64 -6.88 -8.75 0.19
N ALA A 65 -6.68 -7.98 -0.89
CA ALA A 65 -6.03 -8.49 -2.09
C ALA A 65 -4.58 -8.96 -1.84
N LEU A 66 -3.82 -8.28 -0.99
CA LEU A 66 -2.46 -8.71 -0.64
C LEU A 66 -2.47 -10.01 0.18
N VAL A 67 -3.41 -10.16 1.11
CA VAL A 67 -3.60 -11.39 1.89
C VAL A 67 -4.05 -12.55 0.99
N ASP A 68 -4.98 -12.30 0.05
CA ASP A 68 -5.47 -13.30 -0.91
C ASP A 68 -4.36 -13.78 -1.86
N LEU A 69 -3.37 -12.94 -2.15
CA LEU A 69 -2.16 -13.32 -2.88
C LEU A 69 -1.18 -14.15 -2.03
N GLY A 70 -1.48 -14.39 -0.75
CA GLY A 70 -0.63 -15.15 0.16
C GLY A 70 0.58 -14.38 0.68
N ILE A 71 0.51 -13.04 0.67
CA ILE A 71 1.54 -12.20 1.31
C ILE A 71 1.22 -12.15 2.80
N GLU A 72 2.14 -12.67 3.59
CA GLU A 72 1.97 -12.81 5.04
C GLU A 72 2.46 -11.57 5.79
N ARG A 73 2.08 -11.47 7.07
CA ARG A 73 2.59 -10.43 7.98
C ARG A 73 4.13 -10.44 7.99
N GLU A 74 4.71 -9.25 8.18
CA GLU A 74 6.16 -9.02 8.25
C GLU A 74 6.91 -9.26 6.92
N GLN A 75 6.24 -9.76 5.88
CA GLN A 75 6.78 -9.80 4.53
C GLN A 75 6.78 -8.40 3.91
N ARG A 76 7.61 -8.22 2.88
CA ARG A 76 7.86 -6.92 2.25
C ARG A 76 7.18 -6.83 0.90
N VAL A 77 6.62 -5.66 0.62
CA VAL A 77 6.11 -5.30 -0.71
C VAL A 77 6.80 -4.01 -1.13
N LEU A 78 7.55 -4.07 -2.24
CA LEU A 78 8.19 -2.89 -2.79
C LEU A 78 7.17 -2.08 -3.60
N LEU A 79 7.11 -0.78 -3.35
CA LEU A 79 6.23 0.16 -4.03
C LEU A 79 7.08 1.07 -4.90
N CYS A 80 6.90 0.98 -6.21
CA CYS A 80 7.50 1.88 -7.20
C CYS A 80 6.36 2.51 -8.01
N LEU A 81 5.65 3.42 -7.35
CA LEU A 81 4.41 4.01 -7.83
C LEU A 81 4.59 5.52 -8.02
N LEU A 82 3.92 6.08 -9.02
CA LEU A 82 3.77 7.53 -9.20
C LEU A 82 2.79 8.11 -8.14
N ASP A 83 2.77 9.43 -8.04
CA ASP A 83 1.96 10.19 -7.08
C ASP A 83 0.47 10.21 -7.46
N THR A 84 -0.17 9.05 -7.42
CA THR A 84 -1.61 8.85 -7.63
C THR A 84 -2.25 8.25 -6.39
N ILE A 85 -3.58 8.15 -6.36
CA ILE A 85 -4.35 7.52 -5.28
C ILE A 85 -3.92 6.08 -5.00
N ASP A 86 -3.27 5.40 -5.95
CA ASP A 86 -2.76 4.05 -5.78
C ASP A 86 -1.61 3.96 -4.78
N PHE A 87 -0.76 4.98 -4.68
CA PHE A 87 0.33 5.01 -3.71
C PHE A 87 -0.17 4.96 -2.25
N PRO A 88 -1.00 5.91 -1.76
CA PRO A 88 -1.52 5.84 -0.40
C PRO A 88 -2.43 4.62 -0.18
N THR A 89 -3.13 4.16 -1.23
CA THR A 89 -3.93 2.91 -1.18
C THR A 89 -3.02 1.71 -0.87
N ALA A 90 -1.94 1.52 -1.64
CA ALA A 90 -1.02 0.40 -1.49
C ALA A 90 -0.22 0.48 -0.18
N PHE A 91 0.27 1.68 0.16
CA PHE A 91 1.07 1.91 1.35
C PHE A 91 0.28 1.64 2.64
N LEU A 92 -0.90 2.25 2.77
CA LEU A 92 -1.75 2.05 3.94
C LEU A 92 -2.40 0.66 3.94
N GLY A 93 -2.72 0.09 2.77
CA GLY A 93 -3.22 -1.28 2.62
C GLY A 93 -2.23 -2.32 3.15
N ALA A 94 -0.96 -2.20 2.77
CA ALA A 94 0.10 -3.08 3.25
C ALA A 94 0.24 -2.97 4.79
N ILE A 95 0.37 -1.75 5.33
CA ILE A 95 0.48 -1.54 6.78
C ILE A 95 -0.74 -2.11 7.51
N LYS A 96 -1.96 -1.91 6.98
CA LYS A 96 -3.19 -2.41 7.58
C LYS A 96 -3.22 -3.94 7.64
N ALA A 97 -2.67 -4.61 6.63
CA ALA A 97 -2.48 -6.06 6.59
C ALA A 97 -1.30 -6.57 7.45
N GLY A 98 -0.51 -5.68 8.05
CA GLY A 98 0.70 -6.04 8.80
C GLY A 98 1.88 -6.41 7.90
N ILE A 99 1.82 -6.02 6.63
CA ILE A 99 2.86 -6.16 5.62
C ILE A 99 3.72 -4.89 5.65
N VAL A 100 5.02 -5.03 5.38
CA VAL A 100 5.98 -3.91 5.40
C VAL A 100 6.09 -3.31 3.99
N PRO A 101 5.51 -2.12 3.72
CA PRO A 101 5.73 -1.44 2.45
C PRO A 101 7.14 -0.84 2.38
N VAL A 102 7.83 -1.06 1.27
CA VAL A 102 9.12 -0.44 0.95
C VAL A 102 8.90 0.57 -0.17
N ALA A 103 8.75 1.84 0.18
CA ALA A 103 8.57 2.91 -0.80
C ALA A 103 9.90 3.24 -1.49
N ALA A 104 9.99 2.98 -2.79
CA ALA A 104 11.16 3.28 -3.60
C ALA A 104 10.96 4.61 -4.35
N ASN A 105 12.05 5.36 -4.52
CA ASN A 105 12.07 6.53 -5.39
C ASN A 105 11.96 6.08 -6.85
N THR A 106 11.09 6.73 -7.63
CA THR A 106 10.76 6.39 -9.02
C THR A 106 11.86 6.78 -10.02
N LEU A 107 12.81 7.62 -9.62
CA LEU A 107 13.94 8.08 -10.44
C LEU A 107 15.20 7.22 -10.29
N LEU A 108 15.12 6.09 -9.58
CA LEU A 108 16.24 5.18 -9.39
C LEU A 108 16.53 4.33 -10.63
N THR A 109 17.74 3.78 -10.68
CA THR A 109 18.17 2.93 -11.79
C THR A 109 17.72 1.49 -11.59
N THR A 110 17.77 0.69 -12.66
CA THR A 110 17.50 -0.76 -12.60
C THR A 110 18.40 -1.47 -11.59
N THR A 111 19.66 -1.05 -11.43
CA THR A 111 20.59 -1.63 -10.46
C THR A 111 20.16 -1.34 -9.02
N ASP A 112 19.70 -0.12 -8.75
CA ASP A 112 19.20 0.26 -7.42
C ASP A 112 17.95 -0.55 -7.05
N TYR A 113 17.02 -0.72 -8.01
CA TYR A 113 15.83 -1.55 -7.78
C TYR A 113 16.18 -3.03 -7.55
N ASP A 114 17.15 -3.60 -8.28
CA ASP A 114 17.62 -4.98 -8.03
C ASP A 114 18.18 -5.12 -6.61
N TYR A 115 19.02 -4.16 -6.20
CA TYR A 115 19.55 -4.11 -4.84
C TYR A 115 18.42 -4.08 -3.79
N MET A 116 17.48 -3.13 -3.92
CA MET A 116 16.38 -2.98 -2.97
C MET A 116 15.49 -4.23 -2.91
N LEU A 117 15.15 -4.83 -4.05
CA LEU A 117 14.32 -6.04 -4.12
C LEU A 117 15.01 -7.24 -3.46
N ARG A 118 16.33 -7.38 -3.62
CA ARG A 118 17.12 -8.45 -2.99
C ARG A 118 17.30 -8.23 -1.49
N ASP A 119 17.74 -7.04 -1.10
CA ASP A 119 18.02 -6.71 0.30
C ASP A 119 16.74 -6.78 1.14
N SER A 120 15.66 -6.20 0.63
CA SER A 120 14.34 -6.28 1.27
C SER A 120 13.70 -7.65 1.17
N ARG A 121 14.16 -8.57 0.31
CA ARG A 121 13.47 -9.86 0.04
C ARG A 121 11.97 -9.66 -0.23
N ALA A 122 11.62 -8.64 -1.00
CA ALA A 122 10.23 -8.30 -1.29
C ALA A 122 9.52 -9.48 -1.96
N ARG A 123 8.34 -9.84 -1.44
CA ARG A 123 7.50 -10.92 -1.98
C ARG A 123 6.61 -10.45 -3.13
N ALA A 124 6.28 -9.16 -3.15
CA ALA A 124 5.59 -8.53 -4.26
C ALA A 124 6.18 -7.16 -4.60
N LEU A 125 5.94 -6.75 -5.83
CA LEU A 125 6.23 -5.43 -6.36
C LEU A 125 4.91 -4.82 -6.83
N ILE A 126 4.57 -3.63 -6.36
CA ILE A 126 3.51 -2.81 -6.95
C ILE A 126 4.18 -1.67 -7.70
N VAL A 127 3.94 -1.58 -9.01
CA VAL A 127 4.67 -0.69 -9.91
C VAL A 127 3.75 0.03 -10.87
N SER A 128 3.96 1.32 -11.10
CA SER A 128 3.23 2.06 -12.12
C SER A 128 3.65 1.60 -13.52
N ALA A 129 2.70 1.48 -14.44
CA ALA A 129 2.95 0.96 -15.79
C ALA A 129 4.08 1.70 -16.53
N GLN A 130 4.20 3.01 -16.32
CA GLN A 130 5.24 3.87 -16.88
C GLN A 130 6.66 3.50 -16.40
N LEU A 131 6.79 2.94 -15.20
CA LEU A 131 8.06 2.56 -14.58
C LEU A 131 8.40 1.08 -14.85
N LEU A 132 7.44 0.30 -15.35
CA LEU A 132 7.61 -1.13 -15.60
C LEU A 132 8.80 -1.45 -16.52
N PRO A 133 9.09 -0.73 -17.62
CA PRO A 133 10.22 -1.05 -18.50
C PRO A 133 11.57 -1.09 -17.78
N THR A 134 11.76 -0.25 -16.76
CA THR A 134 13.00 -0.17 -15.98
C THR A 134 13.17 -1.38 -15.06
N LEU A 135 12.07 -1.96 -14.55
CA LEU A 135 12.09 -3.10 -13.62
C LEU A 135 11.88 -4.46 -14.32
N ALA A 136 11.28 -4.48 -15.51
CA ALA A 136 10.98 -5.71 -16.26
C ALA A 136 12.19 -6.64 -16.47
N PRO A 137 13.42 -6.14 -16.75
CA PRO A 137 14.60 -7.00 -16.87
C PRO A 137 14.94 -7.79 -15.60
N LEU A 138 14.44 -7.38 -14.43
CA LEU A 138 14.73 -8.01 -13.14
C LEU A 138 13.83 -9.20 -12.82
N PHE A 139 12.62 -9.28 -13.40
CA PHE A 139 11.58 -10.20 -12.94
C PHE A 139 11.97 -11.68 -13.00
N LEU A 140 12.82 -12.06 -13.95
CA LEU A 140 13.30 -13.44 -14.09
C LEU A 140 14.47 -13.78 -13.15
N ARG A 141 15.08 -12.79 -12.50
CA ARG A 141 16.34 -12.92 -11.74
C ARG A 141 16.17 -12.75 -10.23
N LEU A 142 14.94 -12.58 -9.75
CA LEU A 142 14.61 -12.33 -8.35
C LEU A 142 13.89 -13.55 -7.74
N PRO A 143 14.56 -14.39 -6.93
CA PRO A 143 13.96 -15.61 -6.41
C PRO A 143 12.82 -15.35 -5.41
N ASP A 144 12.91 -14.27 -4.63
CA ASP A 144 11.92 -13.97 -3.60
C ASP A 144 10.64 -13.29 -4.11
N LEU A 145 10.71 -12.65 -5.28
CA LEU A 145 9.63 -11.88 -5.86
C LEU A 145 8.58 -12.79 -6.51
N LYS A 146 7.45 -13.00 -5.85
CA LYS A 146 6.37 -13.90 -6.32
C LYS A 146 5.36 -13.19 -7.23
N HIS A 147 5.05 -11.93 -6.94
CA HIS A 147 3.98 -11.20 -7.61
C HIS A 147 4.46 -9.85 -8.14
N VAL A 148 4.06 -9.51 -9.36
CA VAL A 148 4.20 -8.17 -9.92
C VAL A 148 2.81 -7.61 -10.17
N ILE A 149 2.52 -6.46 -9.58
CA ILE A 149 1.21 -5.84 -9.59
C ILE A 149 1.37 -4.50 -10.29
N VAL A 150 0.67 -4.32 -11.41
CA VAL A 150 0.81 -3.13 -12.26
C VAL A 150 -0.33 -2.17 -11.98
N SER A 151 0.00 -0.97 -11.53
CA SER A 151 -0.90 0.18 -11.45
C SER A 151 -0.89 0.88 -12.81
N ALA A 152 -2.04 0.97 -13.44
CA ALA A 152 -2.23 1.62 -14.72
C ALA A 152 -3.54 2.42 -14.67
N ALA A 153 -3.65 3.42 -15.54
CA ALA A 153 -4.90 4.16 -15.70
C ALA A 153 -6.05 3.19 -16.07
N PRO A 154 -7.30 3.47 -15.67
CA PRO A 154 -8.45 2.66 -16.04
C PRO A 154 -8.52 2.48 -17.56
N GLY A 155 -8.58 1.23 -18.03
CA GLY A 155 -8.67 0.90 -19.46
C GLY A 155 -7.32 0.71 -20.18
N ALA A 156 -6.19 0.97 -19.53
CA ALA A 156 -4.88 0.56 -20.05
C ALA A 156 -4.61 -0.90 -19.66
N ASP A 157 -4.45 -1.77 -20.65
CA ASP A 157 -4.02 -3.15 -20.40
C ASP A 157 -2.59 -3.15 -19.85
N ALA A 158 -2.37 -3.92 -18.78
CA ALA A 158 -1.03 -4.13 -18.25
C ALA A 158 -0.18 -4.81 -19.33
N PRO A 159 0.98 -4.26 -19.70
CA PRO A 159 1.84 -4.89 -20.70
C PRO A 159 2.28 -6.27 -20.21
N ALA A 160 2.09 -7.28 -21.06
CA ALA A 160 2.37 -8.69 -20.76
C ALA A 160 3.85 -8.90 -20.41
N ALA A 161 4.12 -9.35 -19.19
CA ALA A 161 5.43 -9.77 -18.73
C ALA A 161 5.37 -11.18 -18.13
N PRO A 162 6.51 -11.89 -18.07
CA PRO A 162 6.53 -13.35 -17.91
C PRO A 162 6.23 -13.90 -16.50
N ARG A 163 5.99 -13.05 -15.49
CA ARG A 163 5.65 -13.48 -14.12
C ARG A 163 4.33 -12.89 -13.63
N ALA A 164 3.42 -13.77 -13.20
CA ALA A 164 2.15 -13.53 -12.50
C ALA A 164 1.79 -12.05 -12.30
N GLN A 165 1.45 -11.40 -13.41
CA GLN A 165 1.09 -9.99 -13.43
C GLN A 165 -0.37 -9.83 -13.08
N PHE A 166 -0.63 -9.04 -12.05
CA PHE A 166 -1.99 -8.63 -11.71
C PHE A 166 -2.18 -7.16 -12.01
N SER A 167 -3.32 -6.79 -12.56
CA SER A 167 -3.74 -5.39 -12.60
C SER A 167 -4.16 -4.97 -11.20
N PHE A 168 -3.60 -3.85 -10.71
CA PHE A 168 -3.94 -3.33 -9.39
C PHE A 168 -5.43 -3.00 -9.28
N ALA A 169 -6.01 -2.37 -10.31
CA ALA A 169 -7.45 -2.10 -10.37
C ALA A 169 -8.30 -3.37 -10.28
N LYS A 170 -7.91 -4.46 -10.98
CA LYS A 170 -8.62 -5.75 -10.92
C LYS A 170 -8.51 -6.40 -9.53
N LEU A 171 -7.38 -6.27 -8.86
CA LEU A 171 -7.21 -6.75 -7.48
C LEU A 171 -8.10 -5.98 -6.51
N LEU A 172 -8.11 -4.65 -6.60
CA LEU A 172 -8.96 -3.82 -5.75
C LEU A 172 -10.45 -4.13 -5.96
N ALA A 173 -10.88 -4.32 -7.21
CA ALA A 173 -12.27 -4.66 -7.52
C ALA A 173 -12.74 -5.99 -6.91
N LYS A 174 -11.82 -6.96 -6.75
CA LYS A 174 -12.10 -8.27 -6.13
C LYS A 174 -12.02 -8.25 -4.60
N GLY A 175 -11.16 -7.41 -4.02
CA GLY A 175 -10.98 -7.34 -2.57
C GLY A 175 -12.25 -6.91 -1.83
N GLY A 176 -12.44 -7.39 -0.60
CA GLY A 176 -13.53 -6.96 0.26
C GLY A 176 -13.42 -5.49 0.68
N THR A 177 -14.55 -4.84 0.97
CA THR A 177 -14.61 -3.43 1.40
C THR A 177 -14.28 -3.20 2.87
N SER A 178 -14.21 -4.26 3.67
CA SER A 178 -13.84 -4.25 5.08
C SER A 178 -12.61 -5.12 5.32
N PHE A 179 -11.79 -4.75 6.29
CA PHE A 179 -10.59 -5.50 6.67
C PHE A 179 -10.25 -5.28 8.14
N ASP A 180 -10.04 -6.37 8.86
CA ASP A 180 -9.64 -6.37 10.27
C ASP A 180 -8.13 -6.09 10.36
N ALA A 181 -7.77 -4.89 10.81
CA ALA A 181 -6.37 -4.46 10.83
C ALA A 181 -5.49 -5.37 11.71
N ALA A 182 -4.36 -5.80 11.15
CA ALA A 182 -3.39 -6.61 11.86
C ALA A 182 -2.70 -5.78 12.96
N PRO A 183 -2.41 -6.35 14.14
CA PRO A 183 -1.58 -5.66 15.12
C PRO A 183 -0.14 -5.56 14.60
N THR A 184 0.41 -4.35 14.55
CA THR A 184 1.80 -4.09 14.12
C THR A 184 2.73 -3.73 15.27
N CYS A 185 2.18 -3.61 16.48
CA CYS A 185 2.95 -3.44 17.73
C CYS A 185 2.75 -4.66 18.64
N CYS A 186 3.78 -4.96 19.44
CA CYS A 186 3.89 -6.11 20.35
C CYS A 186 3.21 -5.89 21.73
#